data_AF-A0A8H8NPL3-F1
#
_entry.id   AF-A0A8H8NPL3-F1
#
_cell.length_a   1.000
_cell.length_b   1.000
_cell.length_c   1.000
_cell.angle_alpha   90.00
_cell.angle_beta   90.00
_cell.angle_gamma   90.00
#
_symmetry.space_group_name_H-M   'P 1'
#
loop_
_entity.id
_entity.type
_entity.pdbx_description
1 polymer ?
#
loop_
_entity_poly.entity_id
_entity_poly.type
_entity_poly.pdbx_seq_one_letter_code
_entity_poly.pdbx_strand_id
1 'polypeptide(L)'
;MTRKNIRSLSVIACTLEPAHWIAQWLANLKQACFLRELSVVFYRDAFGVPVSVQSAGSSLDLSPFANELHILRLGSININWTAYTFTRLCVLKLIDIRLNIREFQHILASAPIFEVLELTRGALRPPLGQTAQTHLSVEHEILAPMVYARAPN
;
A
#
# COMPACT_ATOMS: atom_id res chain seq x y z
N MET A 1 1.33 -38.56 1.17
CA MET A 1 0.79 -37.18 1.34
C MET A 1 0.88 -36.45 0.00
N THR A 2 -0.24 -36.07 -0.60
CA THR A 2 -0.29 -35.31 -1.85
C THR A 2 0.05 -33.84 -1.58
N ARG A 3 1.18 -33.35 -2.12
CA ARG A 3 1.56 -31.93 -2.04
C ARG A 3 0.54 -31.09 -2.80
N LYS A 4 -0.06 -30.10 -2.14
CA LYS A 4 -0.93 -29.11 -2.81
C LYS A 4 -0.05 -28.16 -3.62
N ASN A 5 -0.30 -28.03 -4.92
CA ASN A 5 0.47 -27.14 -5.81
C ASN A 5 -0.29 -25.83 -6.01
N ILE A 6 -0.21 -24.94 -5.02
CA ILE A 6 -0.87 -23.62 -5.07
C ILE A 6 0.06 -22.65 -5.81
N ARG A 7 -0.41 -22.13 -6.95
CA ARG A 7 0.33 -21.16 -7.78
C ARG A 7 -0.11 -19.71 -7.62
N SER A 8 -1.37 -19.49 -7.26
CA SER A 8 -1.95 -18.16 -7.06
C SER A 8 -2.74 -18.15 -5.77
N LEU A 9 -2.49 -17.13 -4.94
CA LEU A 9 -3.21 -16.90 -3.69
C LEU A 9 -3.69 -15.45 -3.68
N SER A 10 -5.00 -15.28 -3.53
CA SER A 10 -5.63 -13.98 -3.37
C SER A 10 -6.43 -13.95 -2.08
N VAL A 11 -6.12 -13.01 -1.21
CA VAL A 11 -6.84 -12.75 0.03
C VAL A 11 -7.26 -11.29 0.03
N ILE A 12 -8.58 -11.08 0.08
CA ILE A 12 -9.18 -9.76 0.13
C ILE A 12 -10.08 -9.74 1.34
N ALA A 13 -9.82 -8.83 2.27
CA ALA A 13 -10.57 -8.73 3.51
C ALA A 13 -10.97 -7.28 3.81
N CYS A 14 -12.11 -7.13 4.47
CA CYS A 14 -12.70 -5.83 4.81
C CYS A 14 -12.32 -5.34 6.22
N THR A 15 -11.56 -6.12 6.98
CA THR A 15 -11.06 -5.78 8.31
C THR A 15 -9.57 -6.11 8.42
N LEU A 16 -8.87 -5.49 9.38
CA LEU A 16 -7.41 -5.64 9.61
C LEU A 16 -7.03 -6.54 10.79
N GLU A 17 -8.00 -6.94 11.63
CA GLU A 17 -7.88 -8.13 12.50
C GLU A 17 -7.19 -9.33 11.82
N PRO A 18 -7.37 -9.56 10.51
CA PRO A 18 -6.75 -10.65 9.80
C PRO A 18 -5.29 -10.37 9.31
N ALA A 19 -4.41 -9.70 10.04
CA ALA A 19 -2.98 -9.69 9.63
C ALA A 19 -2.24 -10.97 10.05
N HIS A 20 -2.46 -11.42 11.29
CA HIS A 20 -1.73 -12.51 11.95
C HIS A 20 -2.03 -13.90 11.34
N TRP A 21 -3.31 -14.24 11.12
CA TRP A 21 -3.73 -15.47 10.42
C TRP A 21 -3.19 -15.58 8.98
N ILE A 22 -3.00 -14.48 8.22
CA ILE A 22 -2.42 -14.51 6.86
C ILE A 22 -0.93 -14.82 6.94
N ALA A 23 -0.21 -14.19 7.87
CA ALA A 23 1.19 -14.55 8.11
C ALA A 23 1.31 -16.03 8.49
N GLN A 24 0.39 -16.56 9.30
CA GLN A 24 0.32 -17.98 9.64
C GLN A 24 -0.03 -18.86 8.43
N TRP A 25 -0.95 -18.44 7.55
CA TRP A 25 -1.30 -19.16 6.32
C TRP A 25 -0.13 -19.20 5.36
N LEU A 26 0.58 -18.08 5.15
CA LEU A 26 1.79 -18.03 4.34
C LEU A 26 2.93 -18.85 4.95
N ALA A 27 3.05 -18.87 6.27
CA ALA A 27 3.99 -19.75 6.96
C ALA A 27 3.68 -21.24 6.72
N ASN A 28 2.40 -21.62 6.70
CA ASN A 28 1.98 -22.98 6.35
C ASN A 28 2.19 -23.30 4.87
N LEU A 29 2.14 -22.29 4.00
CA LEU A 29 2.44 -22.45 2.58
C LEU A 29 3.92 -22.71 2.31
N LYS A 30 4.84 -22.39 3.24
CA LYS A 30 6.30 -22.65 3.12
C LYS A 30 6.64 -24.08 2.67
N GLN A 31 5.80 -25.06 3.02
CA GLN A 31 6.01 -26.48 2.68
C GLN A 31 5.52 -26.88 1.27
N ALA A 32 4.90 -25.97 0.51
CA ALA A 32 4.14 -26.28 -0.71
C ALA A 32 4.51 -25.42 -1.95
N CYS A 33 5.52 -24.54 -1.87
CA CYS A 33 5.61 -23.35 -2.71
C CYS A 33 5.94 -23.61 -4.20
N PHE A 34 4.92 -23.45 -5.05
CA PHE A 34 5.03 -23.00 -6.45
C PHE A 34 4.31 -21.64 -6.63
N LEU A 35 4.20 -20.86 -5.55
CA LEU A 35 3.41 -19.64 -5.53
C LEU A 35 4.09 -18.58 -6.41
N ARG A 36 3.41 -18.21 -7.50
CA ARG A 36 3.84 -17.20 -8.46
C ARG A 36 3.06 -15.90 -8.32
N GLU A 37 1.86 -15.97 -7.78
CA GLU A 37 0.98 -14.83 -7.66
C GLU A 37 0.49 -14.70 -6.23
N LEU A 38 0.69 -13.52 -5.65
CA LEU A 38 0.21 -13.19 -4.32
C LEU A 38 -0.55 -11.86 -4.38
N SER A 39 -1.81 -11.88 -3.99
CA SER A 39 -2.63 -10.69 -3.79
C SER A 39 -3.14 -10.67 -2.36
N VAL A 40 -2.73 -9.69 -1.55
CA VAL A 40 -3.24 -9.48 -0.20
C VAL A 40 -3.67 -8.03 -0.06
N VAL A 41 -4.98 -7.80 0.03
CA VAL A 41 -5.54 -6.44 0.10
C VAL A 41 -6.53 -6.34 1.24
N PHE A 42 -6.27 -5.40 2.13
CA PHE A 42 -7.23 -4.99 3.15
C PHE A 42 -7.89 -3.69 2.73
N TYR A 43 -9.23 -3.66 2.78
CA TYR A 43 -9.96 -2.42 2.64
C TYR A 43 -10.13 -1.76 4.01
N ARG A 44 -9.97 -0.43 4.06
CA ARG A 44 -10.30 0.36 5.24
C ARG A 44 -11.80 0.28 5.51
N ASP A 45 -12.18 0.45 6.77
CA ASP A 45 -13.58 0.70 7.12
C ASP A 45 -14.09 2.00 6.45
N ALA A 46 -15.42 2.17 6.47
CA ALA A 46 -16.13 3.24 5.77
C ALA A 46 -15.72 4.67 6.20
N PHE A 47 -14.92 4.83 7.27
CA PHE A 47 -14.54 6.12 7.83
C PHE A 47 -13.16 6.61 7.37
N GLY A 48 -12.49 5.87 6.49
CA GLY A 48 -11.28 6.34 5.80
C GLY A 48 -10.07 6.52 6.72
N VAL A 49 -10.19 6.17 8.00
CA VAL A 49 -9.09 6.24 8.96
C VAL A 49 -8.04 5.22 8.53
N PRO A 50 -6.79 5.62 8.28
CA PRO A 50 -5.70 4.67 8.19
C PRO A 50 -5.61 3.99 9.54
N VAL A 51 -6.11 2.77 9.65
CA VAL A 51 -5.67 1.91 10.73
C VAL A 51 -4.22 1.62 10.39
N SER A 52 -3.34 2.42 10.99
CA SER A 52 -1.92 2.16 10.97
C SER A 52 -1.76 0.71 11.40
N VAL A 53 -1.07 -0.08 10.59
CA VAL A 53 -0.47 -1.34 11.06
C VAL A 53 0.69 -0.94 11.99
N GLN A 54 0.33 -0.32 13.12
CA GLN A 54 1.14 -0.18 14.33
C GLN A 54 0.80 -1.30 15.31
N SER A 55 0.13 -2.37 14.86
CA SER A 55 0.19 -3.66 15.52
C SER A 55 1.63 -4.16 15.43
N ALA A 56 2.40 -3.82 16.47
CA ALA A 56 3.76 -4.23 16.69
C ALA A 56 3.97 -5.72 16.31
N GLY A 57 4.83 -5.96 15.32
CA GLY A 57 5.59 -7.21 15.23
C GLY A 57 5.28 -8.19 14.10
N SER A 58 4.23 -8.04 13.27
CA SER A 58 3.97 -8.97 12.16
C SER A 58 3.97 -8.29 10.80
N SER A 59 5.16 -7.95 10.32
CA SER A 59 5.39 -7.74 8.88
C SER A 59 5.10 -9.06 8.16
N LEU A 60 4.43 -8.99 7.01
CA LEU A 60 4.26 -10.15 6.14
C LEU A 60 5.64 -10.66 5.71
N ASP A 61 5.97 -11.91 6.05
CA ASP A 61 7.25 -12.52 5.65
C ASP A 61 7.14 -13.14 4.26
N LEU A 62 7.74 -12.49 3.26
CA LEU A 62 7.78 -12.98 1.88
C LEU A 62 9.01 -13.83 1.55
N SER A 63 9.94 -14.02 2.49
CA SER A 63 11.20 -14.75 2.27
C SER A 63 11.05 -16.09 1.55
N PRO A 64 10.02 -16.93 1.83
CA PRO A 64 9.91 -18.26 1.23
C PRO A 64 9.58 -18.27 -0.27
N PHE A 65 9.09 -17.16 -0.81
CA PHE A 65 8.56 -17.11 -2.17
C PHE A 65 8.93 -15.84 -2.94
N ALA A 66 9.60 -14.86 -2.33
CA ALA A 66 9.95 -13.57 -2.96
C ALA A 66 10.63 -13.72 -4.34
N ASN A 67 11.58 -14.66 -4.48
CA ASN A 67 12.29 -14.90 -5.75
C ASN A 67 11.44 -15.60 -6.83
N GLU A 68 10.33 -16.25 -6.45
CA GLU A 68 9.48 -17.00 -7.38
C GLU A 68 8.19 -16.25 -7.74
N LEU A 69 7.88 -15.18 -7.02
CA LEU A 69 6.73 -14.34 -7.32
C LEU A 69 6.91 -13.60 -8.64
N HIS A 70 5.92 -13.74 -9.52
CA HIS A 70 5.77 -13.02 -10.78
C HIS A 70 4.81 -11.83 -10.61
N ILE A 71 3.78 -11.99 -9.78
CA ILE A 71 2.78 -10.96 -9.51
C ILE A 71 2.65 -10.77 -8.00
N LEU A 72 2.82 -9.53 -7.55
CA LEU A 72 2.61 -9.13 -6.18
C LEU A 72 1.63 -7.96 -6.12
N ARG A 73 0.51 -8.15 -5.43
CA ARG A 73 -0.46 -7.11 -5.15
C ARG A 73 -0.62 -6.97 -3.64
N LEU A 74 -0.27 -5.81 -3.10
CA LEU A 74 -0.40 -5.52 -1.68
C LEU A 74 -1.26 -4.28 -1.48
N GLY A 75 -2.19 -4.35 -0.53
CA GLY A 75 -3.10 -3.26 -0.22
C GLY A 75 -3.26 -3.03 1.27
N SER A 76 -2.92 -1.82 1.73
CA SER A 76 -2.95 -1.42 3.15
C SER A 76 -2.16 -2.37 4.07
N ILE A 77 -1.03 -2.91 3.58
CA ILE A 77 -0.10 -3.79 4.31
C ILE A 77 1.31 -3.22 4.23
N ASN A 78 2.02 -3.22 5.36
CA ASN A 78 3.43 -2.89 5.38
C ASN A 78 4.30 -4.15 5.38
N ILE A 79 5.36 -4.15 4.59
CA ILE A 79 6.39 -5.19 4.58
C ILE A 79 7.77 -4.56 4.62
N ASN A 80 8.76 -5.31 5.09
CA ASN A 80 10.15 -4.88 5.01
C ASN A 80 10.70 -5.04 3.58
N TRP A 81 10.48 -4.06 2.71
CA TRP A 81 10.88 -4.10 1.30
C TRP A 81 12.37 -4.37 1.10
N THR A 82 13.23 -3.83 1.97
CA THR A 82 14.69 -3.98 1.85
C THR A 82 15.20 -5.37 2.24
N ALA A 83 14.35 -6.21 2.84
CA ALA A 83 14.71 -7.59 3.19
C ALA A 83 14.57 -8.57 2.01
N TYR A 84 13.99 -8.16 0.88
CA TYR A 84 13.62 -9.07 -0.19
C TYR A 84 14.29 -8.71 -1.52
N THR A 85 14.57 -9.77 -2.29
CA THR A 85 14.92 -9.68 -3.72
C THR A 85 13.81 -10.35 -4.52
N PHE A 86 13.47 -9.78 -5.67
CA PHE A 86 12.32 -10.16 -6.48
C PHE A 86 12.76 -10.51 -7.90
N THR A 87 13.56 -11.57 -8.04
CA THR A 87 14.23 -11.90 -9.33
C THR A 87 13.28 -12.21 -10.48
N ARG A 88 12.04 -12.63 -10.20
CA ARG A 88 11.03 -13.00 -11.19
C ARG A 88 9.81 -12.08 -11.22
N LEU A 89 9.82 -10.98 -10.46
CA LEU A 89 8.65 -10.14 -10.33
C LEU A 89 8.47 -9.25 -11.56
N CYS A 90 7.38 -9.46 -12.28
CA CYS A 90 7.00 -8.69 -13.45
C CYS A 90 5.96 -7.61 -13.11
N VAL A 91 5.07 -7.89 -12.15
CA VAL A 91 3.94 -7.01 -11.82
C VAL A 91 3.89 -6.72 -10.32
N LEU A 92 3.89 -5.44 -9.96
CA LEU A 92 3.74 -4.96 -8.59
C LEU A 92 2.62 -3.94 -8.53
N LYS A 93 1.61 -4.22 -7.71
CA LYS A 93 0.49 -3.32 -7.47
C LYS A 93 0.42 -2.97 -5.99
N LEU A 94 0.65 -1.71 -5.66
CA LEU A 94 0.63 -1.19 -4.31
C LEU A 94 -0.57 -0.25 -4.14
N ILE A 95 -1.45 -0.60 -3.20
CA ILE A 95 -2.67 0.16 -2.92
C ILE A 95 -2.56 0.67 -1.50
N ASP A 96 -2.57 1.99 -1.31
CA ASP A 96 -2.57 2.59 0.03
C ASP A 96 -1.35 2.16 0.90
N ILE A 97 -0.18 2.01 0.27
CA ILE A 97 1.09 1.64 0.91
C ILE A 97 2.04 2.81 0.84
N ARG A 98 2.52 3.30 1.99
CA ARG A 98 3.44 4.43 2.07
C ARG A 98 4.88 3.97 1.88
N LEU A 99 5.46 4.17 0.70
CA LEU A 99 6.88 3.92 0.45
C LEU A 99 7.72 5.17 0.73
N ASN A 100 8.89 4.98 1.35
CA ASN A 100 9.94 5.98 1.34
C ASN A 100 10.85 5.82 0.10
N ILE A 101 11.67 6.84 -0.20
CA ILE A 101 12.48 6.86 -1.41
C ILE A 101 13.51 5.72 -1.47
N ARG A 102 14.04 5.28 -0.32
CA ARG A 102 15.01 4.19 -0.25
C ARG A 102 14.34 2.84 -0.54
N GLU A 103 13.15 2.61 0.01
CA GLU A 103 12.36 1.42 -0.28
C GLU A 103 11.98 1.36 -1.77
N PHE A 104 11.56 2.50 -2.32
CA PHE A 104 11.22 2.59 -3.75
C PHE A 104 12.43 2.27 -4.64
N GLN A 105 13.59 2.86 -4.36
CA GLN A 105 14.83 2.55 -5.08
C GLN A 105 15.23 1.08 -4.94
N HIS A 106 15.09 0.51 -3.75
CA HIS A 106 15.37 -0.90 -3.50
C HIS A 106 14.44 -1.80 -4.33
N ILE A 107 13.13 -1.53 -4.36
CA ILE A 107 12.16 -2.30 -5.14
C ILE A 107 12.59 -2.34 -6.61
N LEU A 108 12.89 -1.18 -7.20
CA LEU A 108 13.32 -1.08 -8.59
C LEU A 108 14.63 -1.83 -8.87
N ALA A 109 15.58 -1.79 -7.93
CA ALA A 109 16.85 -2.53 -8.08
C ALA A 109 16.68 -4.04 -7.89
N SER A 110 15.73 -4.45 -7.05
CA SER A 110 15.51 -5.85 -6.66
C SER A 110 14.69 -6.67 -7.64
N ALA A 111 14.01 -6.02 -8.59
CA ALA A 111 13.15 -6.63 -9.60
C ALA A 111 13.65 -6.30 -11.03
N PRO A 112 14.61 -7.05 -11.59
CA PRO A 112 15.26 -6.69 -12.86
C PRO A 112 14.37 -6.87 -14.10
N ILE A 113 13.32 -7.70 -14.02
CA ILE A 113 12.40 -8.01 -15.13
C ILE A 113 11.04 -7.32 -14.97
N PHE A 114 11.03 -6.21 -14.24
CA PHE A 114 9.82 -5.55 -13.81
C PHE A 114 9.15 -4.79 -14.97
N GLU A 115 7.90 -5.14 -15.27
CA GLU A 115 7.15 -4.63 -16.42
C GLU A 115 6.05 -3.66 -16.00
N VAL A 116 5.38 -3.92 -14.88
CA VAL A 116 4.20 -3.18 -14.44
C VAL A 116 4.33 -2.73 -12.99
N LEU A 117 4.32 -1.41 -12.80
CA LEU A 117 4.26 -0.75 -11.50
C LEU A 117 2.97 0.05 -11.37
N GLU A 118 2.10 -0.35 -10.45
CA GLU A 118 0.87 0.37 -10.15
C GLU A 118 0.93 0.90 -8.71
N LEU A 119 0.87 2.22 -8.56
CA LEU A 119 0.92 2.91 -7.28
C LEU A 119 -0.38 3.69 -7.09
N THR A 120 -1.21 3.25 -6.14
CA THR A 120 -2.56 3.80 -5.94
C THR A 120 -2.73 4.35 -4.53
N ARG A 121 -3.44 5.48 -4.39
CA ARG A 121 -3.81 6.11 -3.11
C ARG A 121 -2.62 6.46 -2.19
N GLY A 122 -1.79 7.43 -2.62
CA GLY A 122 -0.79 8.06 -1.74
C GLY A 122 0.48 7.23 -1.50
N ALA A 123 0.86 6.40 -2.47
CA ALA A 123 1.96 5.47 -2.28
C ALA A 123 3.36 6.09 -2.26
N LEU A 124 3.50 7.30 -2.80
CA LEU A 124 4.75 8.06 -2.83
C LEU A 124 4.61 9.30 -1.95
N ARG A 125 5.59 9.53 -1.06
CA ARG A 125 5.74 10.83 -0.41
C ARG A 125 6.45 11.79 -1.36
N PRO A 126 6.05 13.08 -1.42
CA PRO A 126 6.89 14.09 -2.03
C PRO A 126 8.21 14.20 -1.24
N PRO A 127 9.34 14.53 -1.91
CA PRO A 127 10.60 14.80 -1.23
C PRO A 127 10.42 15.92 -0.20
N LEU A 128 11.04 15.76 0.97
CA LEU A 128 11.01 16.75 2.05
C LEU A 128 11.46 18.11 1.50
N GLY A 129 10.56 19.11 1.55
CA GLY A 129 10.75 20.43 0.95
C GLY A 129 9.70 20.85 -0.07
N GLN A 130 8.87 19.91 -0.55
CA GLN A 130 7.68 20.20 -1.38
C GLN A 130 6.39 19.97 -0.59
N THR A 131 6.25 20.61 0.57
CA THR A 131 4.91 20.91 1.08
C THR A 131 4.34 21.98 0.16
N ALA A 132 3.50 21.57 -0.78
CA ALA A 132 2.62 22.51 -1.46
C ALA A 132 1.92 23.36 -0.39
N GLN A 133 2.19 24.67 -0.41
CA GLN A 133 1.24 25.66 0.10
C GLN A 133 -0.07 25.42 -0.65
N THR A 134 -0.93 24.58 -0.11
CA THR A 134 -2.28 24.32 -0.63
C THR A 134 -3.26 24.39 0.52
N HIS A 135 -3.26 25.54 1.19
CA HIS A 135 -4.45 26.19 1.72
C HIS A 135 -4.01 27.53 2.33
N LEU A 136 -4.10 28.61 1.56
CA LEU A 136 -4.28 29.99 2.03
C LEU A 136 -4.26 30.90 0.80
N SER A 137 -5.33 31.68 0.63
CA SER A 137 -5.57 32.69 -0.42
C SER A 137 -6.25 32.16 -1.69
N VAL A 138 -7.60 32.04 -1.66
CA VAL A 138 -8.56 32.80 -2.48
C VAL A 138 -9.97 32.52 -1.92
N GLU A 139 -10.35 33.08 -0.77
CA GLU A 139 -11.76 33.37 -0.39
C GLU A 139 -11.79 34.52 0.65
N HIS A 140 -10.94 35.52 0.46
CA HIS A 140 -11.16 36.86 1.03
C HIS A 140 -11.26 37.80 -0.17
N GLU A 141 -12.35 38.57 -0.21
CA GLU A 141 -12.79 39.48 -1.29
C GLU A 141 -13.77 38.90 -2.32
N ILE A 142 -14.96 38.50 -1.84
CA ILE A 142 -16.19 38.81 -2.58
C ILE A 142 -17.19 39.46 -1.62
N LEU A 143 -17.16 40.81 -1.65
CA LEU A 143 -18.26 41.76 -1.42
C LEU A 143 -18.97 41.78 -0.05
N ALA A 144 -18.62 42.81 0.72
CA ALA A 144 -19.44 43.37 1.80
C ALA A 144 -20.89 43.64 1.33
N PRO A 145 -21.92 43.34 2.14
CA PRO A 145 -23.27 43.80 1.84
C PRO A 145 -23.32 45.32 1.99
N MET A 146 -23.68 46.00 0.88
CA MET A 146 -24.06 47.41 0.87
C MET A 146 -25.11 47.67 1.94
N VAL A 147 -24.71 48.43 2.96
CA VAL A 147 -25.60 49.02 3.95
C VAL A 147 -26.41 50.10 3.23
N TYR A 148 -27.68 49.81 2.93
CA TYR A 148 -28.64 50.85 2.55
C TYR A 148 -28.88 51.74 3.78
N ALA A 149 -28.36 52.96 3.73
CA ALA A 149 -28.71 54.02 4.65
C ALA A 149 -30.21 54.34 4.50
N ARG A 150 -30.99 54.08 5.55
CA ARG A 150 -32.30 54.71 5.74
C ARG A 150 -32.07 56.15 6.18
N ALA A 151 -32.57 57.12 5.40
CA ALA A 151 -32.73 58.48 5.86
C ALA A 151 -33.77 58.53 7.00
N PRO A 152 -33.54 59.29 8.09
CA PRO A 152 -34.61 59.64 9.00
C PRO A 152 -35.40 60.84 8.44
N ASN A 153 -36.69 60.85 8.79
CA ASN A 153 -37.72 61.83 8.44
C ASN A 153 -37.38 63.27 8.77
#